data_AF-A0A7S3SP45-F1
#
_entry.id   AF-A0A7S3SP45-F1
#
_cell.length_a   1.000
_cell.length_b   1.000
_cell.length_c   1.000
_cell.angle_alpha   90.00
_cell.angle_beta   90.00
_cell.angle_gamma   90.00
#
_symmetry.space_group_name_H-M   'P 1'
#
loop_
_entity.id
_entity.type
_entity.pdbx_description
1 polymer ?
#
loop_
_entity_poly.entity_id
_entity_poly.type
_entity_poly.pdbx_seq_one_letter_code
_entity_poly.pdbx_strand_id
1 'polypeptide(L)'
;GGGGEGGGPAAAVVARASPSGGGADGGAAGSGGGAGGGVETVEETFDETLDEYGFCVREAHAEAYRASHRLSQADLKLWRERWAAAVRGSAWGGRLPPWVVALGRSRMSRVPPEARPHLWLSATGAARRMHTAQRSYATLVEMTSAAALPDAKQVESDLPRTFPTHPLFRRSGPARAALRRVLLAYAVHDPAVGYCQSLNFVAAMLLLVAGEEGAFWLLDAICRSVLPDCYTLQMTGVEI
;
A
#
# COMPACT_ATOMS: atom_id res chain seq x y z
N GLY A 1 6.11 0.99 42.89
CA GLY A 1 7.06 1.17 41.77
C GLY A 1 6.90 0.02 40.81
N GLY A 2 6.89 0.30 39.51
CA GLY A 2 6.88 -0.72 38.45
C GLY A 2 5.83 -0.47 37.36
N GLY A 3 6.00 0.61 36.59
CA GLY A 3 5.31 0.79 35.31
C GLY A 3 6.07 0.05 34.21
N GLY A 4 5.38 -0.83 33.48
CA GLY A 4 5.90 -1.51 32.29
C GLY A 4 5.15 -1.00 31.06
N GLU A 5 5.73 -0.01 30.38
CA GLU A 5 5.28 0.43 29.07
C GLU A 5 5.69 -0.62 28.03
N GLY A 6 4.71 -1.38 27.55
CA GLY A 6 4.89 -2.34 26.46
C GLY A 6 4.96 -1.62 25.11
N GLY A 7 6.13 -1.68 24.48
CA GLY A 7 6.40 -1.11 23.17
C GLY A 7 5.48 -1.67 22.08
N GLY A 8 4.80 -0.75 21.38
CA GLY A 8 4.08 -1.06 20.14
C GLY A 8 5.04 -1.16 18.94
N PRO A 9 4.82 -2.08 17.98
CA PRO A 9 5.71 -2.26 16.86
C PRO A 9 5.46 -1.23 15.73
N ALA A 10 6.57 -0.74 15.20
CA ALA A 10 6.84 -0.39 13.80
C ALA A 10 5.84 0.53 13.06
N ALA A 11 5.97 1.84 13.26
CA ALA A 11 5.67 2.82 12.21
C ALA A 11 6.76 2.73 11.13
N ALA A 12 6.55 1.91 10.10
CA ALA A 12 7.50 1.77 8.99
C ALA A 12 7.05 2.56 7.75
N VAL A 13 7.73 3.70 7.57
CA VAL A 13 8.41 4.10 6.33
C VAL A 13 7.56 4.18 5.06
N VAL A 14 7.08 5.39 4.79
CA VAL A 14 7.20 5.96 3.44
C VAL A 14 8.24 7.07 3.55
N ALA A 15 9.51 6.72 3.30
CA ALA A 15 10.57 7.71 3.21
C ALA A 15 10.26 8.64 2.02
N ARG A 16 9.91 9.89 2.33
CA ARG A 16 9.93 10.97 1.34
C ARG A 16 11.38 11.18 0.92
N ALA A 17 11.70 10.92 -0.34
CA ALA A 17 12.90 11.46 -0.95
C ALA A 17 12.77 12.98 -0.97
N SER A 18 13.57 13.67 -0.16
CA SER A 18 13.75 15.12 -0.27
C SER A 18 14.76 15.42 -1.38
N PRO A 19 14.52 16.40 -2.26
CA PRO A 19 15.54 16.87 -3.18
C PRO A 19 16.52 17.77 -2.41
N SER A 20 17.79 17.36 -2.34
CA SER A 20 18.87 18.19 -1.82
C SER A 20 19.25 19.25 -2.86
N GLY A 21 18.86 20.50 -2.63
CA GLY A 21 19.37 21.67 -3.35
C GLY A 21 20.68 22.17 -2.72
N GLY A 22 21.68 22.42 -3.57
CA GLY A 22 23.04 22.82 -3.18
C GLY A 22 23.21 24.29 -2.78
N GLY A 23 24.39 24.57 -2.24
CA GLY A 23 24.95 25.90 -2.00
C GLY A 23 26.48 25.82 -2.02
N ALA A 24 27.09 26.67 -2.84
CA ALA A 24 28.50 26.70 -3.25
C ALA A 24 29.46 27.23 -2.16
N ASP A 25 30.77 26.93 -2.26
CA ASP A 25 31.77 27.91 -2.74
C ASP A 25 33.21 27.36 -2.85
N GLY A 26 33.90 27.79 -3.92
CA GLY A 26 35.31 28.25 -3.92
C GLY A 26 36.49 27.28 -4.02
N GLY A 27 37.25 27.34 -5.12
CA GLY A 27 38.72 27.41 -5.03
C GLY A 27 39.61 26.50 -5.90
N ALA A 28 39.71 26.82 -7.20
CA ALA A 28 40.90 26.82 -8.08
C ALA A 28 42.01 25.74 -8.06
N ALA A 29 42.23 25.17 -9.27
CA ALA A 29 43.48 25.14 -10.08
C ALA A 29 44.06 23.76 -10.43
N GLY A 30 44.30 23.53 -11.73
CA GLY A 30 45.41 22.66 -12.21
C GLY A 30 45.12 21.68 -13.36
N SER A 31 45.21 22.18 -14.60
CA SER A 31 45.71 21.57 -15.86
C SER A 31 45.70 20.04 -16.09
N GLY A 32 45.13 19.61 -17.22
CA GLY A 32 45.44 18.31 -17.86
C GLY A 32 44.43 17.91 -18.94
N GLY A 33 44.83 17.98 -20.22
CA GLY A 33 43.97 17.74 -21.39
C GLY A 33 43.61 16.28 -21.66
N GLY A 34 42.52 16.08 -22.40
CA GLY A 34 42.10 14.80 -22.95
C GLY A 34 40.75 14.92 -23.66
N ALA A 35 40.78 15.05 -24.98
CA ALA A 35 39.58 15.06 -25.82
C ALA A 35 38.91 13.68 -25.81
N GLY A 36 37.67 13.62 -25.35
CA GLY A 36 36.79 12.46 -25.43
C GLY A 36 35.35 12.96 -25.55
N GLY A 37 34.71 12.67 -26.69
CA GLY A 37 33.38 13.17 -27.04
C GLY A 37 32.34 12.85 -25.98
N GLY A 38 31.68 13.88 -25.49
CA GLY A 38 30.55 13.77 -24.58
C GLY A 38 29.38 13.08 -25.26
N VAL A 39 28.95 11.96 -24.68
CA VAL A 39 27.55 11.61 -24.71
C VAL A 39 26.96 12.32 -23.49
N GLU A 40 26.41 13.52 -23.69
CA GLU A 40 25.48 14.10 -22.73
C GLU A 40 24.30 13.15 -22.64
N THR A 41 24.32 12.26 -21.64
CA THR A 41 23.08 11.70 -21.12
C THR A 41 22.33 12.86 -20.52
N VAL A 42 21.46 13.48 -21.32
CA VAL A 42 20.36 14.28 -20.80
C VAL A 42 19.56 13.31 -19.94
N GLU A 43 19.83 13.29 -18.63
CA GLU A 43 18.82 12.84 -17.68
C GLU A 43 17.69 13.86 -17.79
N GLU A 44 16.82 13.64 -18.77
CA GLU A 44 15.52 14.26 -18.82
C GLU A 44 14.82 13.84 -17.53
N THR A 45 14.96 14.68 -16.51
CA THR A 45 14.19 14.61 -15.30
C THR A 45 12.78 15.02 -15.69
N PHE A 46 12.03 14.07 -16.27
CA PHE A 46 10.59 14.18 -16.35
C PHE A 46 10.10 14.34 -14.90
N ASP A 47 9.59 15.53 -14.56
CA ASP A 47 8.89 15.80 -13.31
C ASP A 47 7.54 15.07 -13.36
N GLU A 48 7.59 13.74 -13.27
CA GLU A 48 6.41 12.88 -13.26
C GLU A 48 5.57 13.23 -12.03
N THR A 49 4.40 13.81 -12.26
CA THR A 49 3.45 14.06 -11.18
C THR A 49 2.90 12.74 -10.69
N LEU A 50 3.28 12.33 -9.48
CA LEU A 50 2.73 11.14 -8.84
C LEU A 50 1.51 11.49 -8.00
N ASP A 51 0.54 10.58 -7.94
CA ASP A 51 -0.60 10.69 -7.05
C ASP A 51 -0.24 10.34 -5.59
N GLU A 52 -1.23 10.39 -4.70
CA GLU A 52 -1.06 10.09 -3.27
C GLU A 52 -0.59 8.66 -2.97
N TYR A 53 -0.67 7.76 -3.95
CA TYR A 53 -0.27 6.37 -3.85
C TYR A 53 1.01 6.05 -4.62
N GLY A 54 1.50 6.95 -5.48
CA GLY A 54 2.71 6.77 -6.28
C GLY A 54 2.45 6.40 -7.73
N PHE A 55 1.20 6.50 -8.23
CA PHE A 55 0.88 6.32 -9.64
C PHE A 55 1.11 7.59 -10.44
N CYS A 56 1.64 7.45 -11.65
CA CYS A 56 1.85 8.57 -12.54
C CYS A 56 0.51 9.17 -13.00
N VAL A 57 0.33 10.45 -12.75
CA VAL A 57 -0.76 11.25 -13.28
C VAL A 57 -0.38 11.67 -14.69
N ARG A 58 -1.22 11.29 -15.67
CA ARG A 58 -1.02 11.68 -17.07
C ARG A 58 -0.79 13.19 -17.16
N GLU A 59 0.19 13.60 -17.97
CA GLU A 59 0.63 15.00 -18.10
C GLU A 59 -0.54 15.96 -18.38
N ALA A 60 -1.45 15.57 -19.27
CA ALA A 60 -2.67 16.32 -19.60
C ALA A 60 -3.60 16.61 -18.41
N HIS A 61 -3.42 15.92 -17.28
CA HIS A 61 -4.19 16.09 -16.05
C HIS A 61 -3.33 16.54 -14.87
N ALA A 62 -2.02 16.69 -15.02
CA ALA A 62 -1.11 16.99 -13.92
C ALA A 62 -1.45 18.32 -13.24
N GLU A 63 -1.71 19.38 -14.01
CA GLU A 63 -2.07 20.69 -13.45
C GLU A 63 -3.44 20.68 -12.74
N ALA A 64 -4.45 20.09 -13.38
CA ALA A 64 -5.78 19.93 -12.79
C ALA A 64 -5.74 19.08 -11.51
N TYR A 65 -4.94 18.02 -11.51
CA TYR A 65 -4.68 17.20 -10.34
C TYR A 65 -4.01 18.02 -9.23
N ARG A 66 -2.91 18.75 -9.51
CA ARG A 66 -2.22 19.59 -8.52
C ARG A 66 -3.14 20.69 -7.94
N ALA A 67 -4.02 21.28 -8.77
CA ALA A 67 -4.98 22.29 -8.32
C ALA A 67 -6.06 21.69 -7.42
N SER A 68 -6.68 20.56 -7.84
CA SER A 68 -7.64 19.82 -7.04
C SER A 68 -7.02 19.31 -5.73
N HIS A 69 -5.79 18.79 -5.80
CA HIS A 69 -5.07 18.28 -4.64
C HIS A 69 -4.74 19.40 -3.64
N ARG A 70 -4.38 20.61 -4.09
CA ARG A 70 -4.20 21.77 -3.19
C ARG A 70 -5.48 22.15 -2.43
N LEU A 71 -6.61 22.21 -3.12
CA LEU A 71 -7.91 22.51 -2.50
C LEU A 71 -8.33 21.39 -1.53
N SER A 72 -8.14 20.13 -1.93
CA SER A 72 -8.37 18.96 -1.08
C SER A 72 -7.48 18.97 0.16
N GLN A 73 -6.20 19.35 0.06
CA GLN A 73 -5.27 19.39 1.20
C GLN A 73 -5.68 20.43 2.26
N ALA A 74 -6.29 21.56 1.86
CA ALA A 74 -6.82 22.55 2.81
C ALA A 74 -8.02 22.00 3.60
N ASP A 75 -8.97 21.37 2.90
CA ASP A 75 -10.10 20.67 3.53
C ASP A 75 -9.60 19.51 4.42
N LEU A 76 -8.67 18.70 3.92
CA LEU A 76 -8.08 17.57 4.63
C LEU A 76 -7.31 18.00 5.88
N LYS A 77 -6.79 19.23 5.97
CA LYS A 77 -6.12 19.72 7.17
C LYS A 77 -7.07 19.73 8.38
N LEU A 78 -8.26 20.29 8.21
CA LEU A 78 -9.29 20.29 9.26
C LEU A 78 -9.74 18.87 9.62
N TRP A 79 -9.86 18.00 8.60
CA TRP A 79 -10.22 16.61 8.82
C TRP A 79 -9.10 15.80 9.47
N ARG A 80 -7.83 16.09 9.20
CA ARG A 80 -6.66 15.41 9.78
C ARG A 80 -6.65 15.53 11.30
N GLU A 81 -6.92 16.70 11.86
CA GLU A 81 -6.97 16.88 13.31
C GLU A 81 -8.09 16.04 13.95
N ARG A 82 -9.28 16.07 13.33
CA ARG A 82 -10.45 15.28 13.77
C ARG A 82 -10.21 13.78 13.66
N TRP A 83 -9.61 13.33 12.56
CA TRP A 83 -9.27 11.92 12.34
C TRP A 83 -8.14 11.47 13.24
N ALA A 84 -7.12 12.29 13.47
CA ALA A 84 -6.05 11.96 14.39
C ALA A 84 -6.56 11.83 15.83
N ALA A 85 -7.49 12.69 16.26
CA ALA A 85 -8.16 12.55 17.55
C ALA A 85 -9.02 11.26 17.62
N ALA A 86 -9.76 10.95 16.56
CA ALA A 86 -10.56 9.74 16.50
C ALA A 86 -9.71 8.47 16.53
N VAL A 87 -8.66 8.38 15.69
CA VAL A 87 -7.74 7.24 15.60
C VAL A 87 -6.94 7.06 16.90
N ARG A 88 -6.53 8.14 17.57
CA ARG A 88 -5.88 8.04 18.89
C ARG A 88 -6.83 7.56 19.99
N GLY A 89 -8.11 7.94 19.89
CA GLY A 89 -9.15 7.56 20.84
C GLY A 89 -9.74 6.17 20.60
N SER A 90 -9.52 5.57 19.44
CA SER A 90 -9.96 4.21 19.10
C SER A 90 -8.80 3.23 19.17
N ALA A 91 -9.00 2.13 19.90
CA ALA A 91 -8.11 0.98 19.77
C ALA A 91 -8.08 0.52 18.30
N TRP A 92 -6.92 0.06 17.82
CA TRP A 92 -6.82 -0.59 16.52
C TRP A 92 -7.83 -1.75 16.45
N GLY A 93 -8.73 -1.72 15.47
CA GLY A 93 -9.82 -2.69 15.35
C GLY A 93 -10.98 -2.53 16.33
N GLY A 94 -11.02 -1.42 17.05
CA GLY A 94 -12.14 -1.03 17.90
C GLY A 94 -13.35 -0.54 17.10
N ARG A 95 -14.45 -0.25 17.79
CA ARG A 95 -15.62 0.37 17.17
C ARG A 95 -15.28 1.76 16.67
N LEU A 96 -15.54 2.01 15.39
CA LEU A 96 -15.42 3.34 14.80
C LEU A 96 -16.41 4.31 15.48
N PRO A 97 -16.04 5.60 15.65
CA PRO A 97 -16.97 6.59 16.15
C PRO A 97 -18.26 6.66 15.32
N PRO A 98 -19.44 6.91 15.93
CA PRO A 98 -20.71 6.95 15.20
C PRO A 98 -20.72 7.93 14.01
N TRP A 99 -20.03 9.06 14.15
CA TRP A 99 -19.91 10.04 13.06
C TRP A 99 -19.09 9.54 11.87
N VAL A 100 -18.15 8.62 12.09
CA VAL A 100 -17.38 7.94 11.03
C VAL A 100 -18.26 6.94 10.30
N VAL A 101 -19.10 6.20 11.02
CA VAL A 101 -20.06 5.28 10.41
C VAL A 101 -21.14 6.05 9.63
N ALA A 102 -21.53 7.22 10.14
CA ALA A 102 -22.45 8.14 9.47
C ALA A 102 -21.82 8.91 8.30
N LEU A 103 -20.50 8.80 8.10
CA LEU A 103 -19.82 9.37 6.93
C LEU A 103 -20.25 8.55 5.70
N GLY A 104 -21.28 9.01 4.99
CA GLY A 104 -21.72 8.40 3.74
C GLY A 104 -20.62 8.38 2.66
N ARG A 105 -20.83 7.58 1.61
CA ARG A 105 -19.87 7.40 0.47
C ARG A 105 -19.29 8.72 -0.06
N SER A 106 -20.09 9.78 -0.15
CA SER A 106 -19.69 11.10 -0.65
C SER A 106 -18.64 11.82 0.19
N ARG A 107 -18.34 11.34 1.41
CA ARG A 107 -17.35 11.93 2.32
C ARG A 107 -16.12 11.03 2.52
N MET A 108 -16.06 9.86 1.88
CA MET A 108 -14.86 9.01 1.86
C MET A 108 -13.66 9.71 1.19
N SER A 109 -13.93 10.62 0.25
CA SER A 109 -12.92 11.50 -0.36
C SER A 109 -12.26 12.46 0.64
N ARG A 110 -12.85 12.63 1.84
CA ARG A 110 -12.35 13.50 2.91
C ARG A 110 -11.58 12.73 3.98
N VAL A 111 -11.33 11.43 3.78
CA VAL A 111 -10.51 10.61 4.68
C VAL A 111 -9.03 10.80 4.31
N PRO A 112 -8.20 11.36 5.22
CA PRO A 112 -6.77 11.50 4.97
C PRO A 112 -6.15 10.12 4.68
N PRO A 113 -5.19 10.02 3.72
CA PRO A 113 -4.54 8.75 3.39
C PRO A 113 -4.01 8.01 4.60
N GLU A 114 -3.47 8.74 5.59
CA GLU A 114 -2.87 8.19 6.79
C GLU A 114 -3.90 7.55 7.74
N ALA A 115 -5.18 7.95 7.64
CA ALA A 115 -6.28 7.40 8.43
C ALA A 115 -6.97 6.20 7.75
N ARG A 116 -6.76 6.00 6.45
CA ARG A 116 -7.41 4.93 5.67
C ARG A 116 -7.11 3.52 6.21
N PRO A 117 -5.88 3.17 6.62
CA PRO A 117 -5.58 1.82 7.13
C PRO A 117 -6.42 1.48 8.34
N HIS A 118 -6.43 2.36 9.34
CA HIS A 118 -7.18 2.17 10.58
C HIS A 118 -8.69 2.09 10.29
N LEU A 119 -9.20 2.98 9.42
CA LEU A 119 -10.59 2.99 9.02
C LEU A 119 -11.00 1.67 8.35
N TRP A 120 -10.25 1.25 7.32
CA TRP A 120 -10.59 0.08 6.51
C TRP A 120 -10.47 -1.20 7.33
N LEU A 121 -9.42 -1.32 8.15
CA LEU A 121 -9.23 -2.47 9.03
C LEU A 121 -10.36 -2.62 10.06
N SER A 122 -10.84 -1.50 10.59
CA SER A 122 -11.94 -1.50 11.57
C SER A 122 -13.29 -1.74 10.90
N ALA A 123 -13.54 -1.09 9.75
CA ALA A 123 -14.81 -1.20 9.02
C ALA A 123 -15.06 -2.60 8.45
N THR A 124 -14.01 -3.25 7.93
CA THR A 124 -14.08 -4.63 7.42
C THR A 124 -14.04 -5.69 8.52
N GLY A 125 -13.69 -5.29 9.75
CA GLY A 125 -13.42 -6.20 10.85
C GLY A 125 -12.10 -6.96 10.72
N ALA A 126 -11.26 -6.65 9.74
CA ALA A 126 -9.94 -7.24 9.55
C ALA A 126 -9.04 -7.10 10.79
N ALA A 127 -9.07 -5.96 11.48
CA ALA A 127 -8.26 -5.81 12.70
C ALA A 127 -8.71 -6.73 13.84
N ARG A 128 -10.02 -7.02 13.97
CA ARG A 128 -10.48 -8.04 14.92
C ARG A 128 -9.92 -9.40 14.55
N ARG A 129 -9.92 -9.76 13.26
CA ARG A 129 -9.37 -11.02 12.77
C ARG A 129 -7.88 -11.15 13.06
N MET A 130 -7.12 -10.08 12.82
CA MET A 130 -5.70 -10.00 13.16
C MET A 130 -5.43 -10.37 14.62
N HIS A 131 -6.27 -9.92 15.55
CA HIS A 131 -6.11 -10.22 16.98
C HIS A 131 -6.65 -11.60 17.41
N THR A 132 -7.65 -12.14 16.72
CA THR A 132 -8.31 -13.40 17.10
C THR A 132 -7.85 -14.61 16.27
N ALA A 133 -7.04 -14.39 15.23
CA ALA A 133 -6.60 -15.46 14.37
C ALA A 133 -5.69 -16.45 15.11
N GLN A 134 -5.89 -17.73 14.82
CA GLN A 134 -5.08 -18.80 15.41
C GLN A 134 -3.62 -18.76 14.96
N ARG A 135 -3.36 -18.29 13.74
CA ARG A 135 -2.02 -18.09 13.17
C ARG A 135 -1.83 -16.63 12.85
N SER A 136 -0.69 -16.08 13.28
CA SER A 136 -0.27 -14.75 12.90
C SER A 136 0.15 -14.72 11.42
N TYR A 137 0.18 -13.51 10.84
CA TYR A 137 0.70 -13.33 9.49
C TYR A 137 2.14 -13.83 9.36
N ALA A 138 3.00 -13.53 10.34
CA ALA A 138 4.39 -13.99 10.35
C ALA A 138 4.51 -15.52 10.24
N THR A 139 3.71 -16.25 11.03
CA THR A 139 3.67 -17.72 10.96
C THR A 139 3.21 -18.23 9.59
N LEU A 140 2.21 -17.57 8.98
CA LEU A 140 1.75 -17.95 7.64
C LEU A 140 2.85 -17.75 6.58
N VAL A 141 3.59 -16.64 6.66
CA VAL A 141 4.74 -16.38 5.77
C VAL A 141 5.81 -17.46 5.92
N GLU A 142 6.15 -17.86 7.15
CA GLU A 142 7.12 -18.94 7.39
C GLU A 142 6.66 -20.26 6.74
N MET A 143 5.37 -20.59 6.86
CA MET A 143 4.79 -21.78 6.25
C MET A 143 4.89 -21.77 4.72
N THR A 144 4.88 -20.61 4.06
CA THR A 144 5.05 -20.54 2.59
C THR A 144 6.41 -21.07 2.12
N SER A 145 7.46 -20.94 2.93
CA SER A 145 8.81 -21.41 2.58
C SER A 145 8.95 -22.92 2.72
N ALA A 146 8.13 -23.53 3.60
CA ALA A 146 8.13 -24.98 3.84
C ALA A 146 7.17 -25.75 2.92
N ALA A 147 6.21 -25.05 2.30
CA ALA A 147 5.16 -25.65 1.49
C ALA A 147 5.48 -25.58 -0.01
N ALA A 148 5.31 -26.70 -0.72
CA ALA A 148 5.22 -26.69 -2.17
C ALA A 148 3.83 -26.18 -2.59
N LEU A 149 3.71 -24.87 -2.83
CA LEU A 149 2.44 -24.23 -3.17
C LEU A 149 2.15 -24.35 -4.67
N PRO A 150 1.01 -24.94 -5.09
CA PRO A 150 0.60 -24.97 -6.50
C PRO A 150 0.52 -23.57 -7.11
N ASP A 151 0.05 -22.61 -6.30
CA ASP A 151 -0.19 -21.22 -6.67
C ASP A 151 1.09 -20.40 -6.88
N ALA A 152 2.25 -20.87 -6.38
CA ALA A 152 3.48 -20.10 -6.43
C ALA A 152 3.90 -19.72 -7.86
N LYS A 153 3.73 -20.64 -8.81
CA LYS A 153 4.05 -20.37 -10.22
C LYS A 153 3.17 -19.26 -10.80
N GLN A 154 1.89 -19.28 -10.48
CA GLN A 154 0.95 -18.27 -10.97
C GLN A 154 1.23 -16.90 -10.34
N VAL A 155 1.53 -16.86 -9.04
CA VAL A 155 1.93 -15.63 -8.35
C VAL A 155 3.19 -15.03 -9.00
N GLU A 156 4.25 -15.81 -9.21
CA GLU A 156 5.49 -15.29 -9.84
C GLU A 156 5.27 -14.75 -11.25
N SER A 157 4.36 -15.37 -12.03
CA SER A 157 3.99 -14.86 -13.36
C SER A 157 3.23 -13.54 -13.30
N ASP A 158 2.54 -13.26 -12.19
CA ASP A 158 1.66 -12.11 -12.03
C ASP A 158 2.36 -10.89 -11.41
N LEU A 159 3.42 -11.11 -10.62
CA LEU A 159 4.20 -10.03 -10.01
C LEU A 159 4.76 -9.01 -11.03
N PRO A 160 5.32 -9.41 -12.20
CA PRO A 160 5.87 -8.46 -13.17
C PRO A 160 4.82 -7.57 -13.84
N ARG A 161 3.59 -8.08 -13.99
CA ARG A 161 2.47 -7.39 -14.64
C ARG A 161 1.60 -6.59 -13.65
N THR A 162 1.89 -6.65 -12.34
CA THR A 162 1.18 -5.89 -11.31
C THR A 162 1.82 -4.52 -11.12
N PHE A 163 1.12 -3.46 -11.52
CA PHE A 163 1.59 -2.07 -11.46
C PHE A 163 3.02 -1.85 -12.00
N PRO A 164 3.29 -2.22 -13.28
CA PRO A 164 4.64 -2.25 -13.83
C PRO A 164 5.33 -0.89 -13.86
N THR A 165 4.57 0.20 -13.97
CA THR A 165 5.07 1.58 -14.01
C THR A 165 5.36 2.16 -12.61
N HIS A 166 4.76 1.58 -11.57
CA HIS A 166 4.80 2.12 -10.21
C HIS A 166 6.18 1.89 -9.56
N PRO A 167 6.86 2.94 -9.04
CA PRO A 167 8.24 2.85 -8.55
C PRO A 167 8.49 1.71 -7.55
N LEU A 168 7.57 1.51 -6.59
CA LEU A 168 7.68 0.46 -5.57
C LEU A 168 7.49 -0.98 -6.11
N PHE A 169 6.79 -1.17 -7.23
CA PHE A 169 6.47 -2.48 -7.81
C PHE A 169 7.37 -2.86 -8.99
N ARG A 170 8.31 -1.99 -9.38
CA ARG A 170 9.36 -2.30 -10.37
C ARG A 170 10.24 -3.47 -9.89
N ARG A 171 11.06 -4.04 -10.79
CA ARG A 171 11.81 -5.28 -10.54
C ARG A 171 12.70 -5.26 -9.29
N SER A 172 13.31 -4.12 -8.98
CA SER A 172 14.13 -3.88 -7.79
C SER A 172 13.36 -3.25 -6.61
N GLY A 173 12.05 -3.04 -6.75
CA GLY A 173 11.24 -2.33 -5.78
C GLY A 173 10.88 -3.19 -4.56
N PRO A 174 10.81 -2.59 -3.35
CA PRO A 174 10.57 -3.33 -2.11
C PRO A 174 9.15 -3.93 -2.02
N ALA A 175 8.16 -3.36 -2.71
CA ALA A 175 6.77 -3.80 -2.60
C ALA A 175 6.50 -5.12 -3.33
N ARG A 176 7.29 -5.48 -4.35
CA ARG A 176 7.11 -6.76 -5.07
C ARG A 176 7.35 -7.97 -4.18
N ALA A 177 8.37 -7.89 -3.30
CA ALA A 177 8.65 -8.95 -2.34
C ALA A 177 7.56 -9.07 -1.27
N ALA A 178 7.05 -7.94 -0.77
CA ALA A 178 5.92 -7.91 0.16
C ALA A 178 4.65 -8.46 -0.47
N LEU A 179 4.34 -8.07 -1.72
CA LEU A 179 3.18 -8.58 -2.46
C LEU A 179 3.24 -10.11 -2.62
N ARG A 180 4.42 -10.65 -2.96
CA ARG A 180 4.63 -12.10 -3.02
C ARG A 180 4.26 -12.78 -1.70
N ARG A 181 4.79 -12.27 -0.58
CA ARG A 181 4.54 -12.86 0.75
C ARG A 181 3.06 -12.81 1.11
N VAL A 182 2.38 -11.68 0.88
CA VAL A 182 0.94 -11.53 1.15
C VAL A 182 0.12 -12.54 0.35
N LEU A 183 0.37 -12.67 -0.96
CA LEU A 183 -0.39 -13.57 -1.83
C LEU A 183 -0.17 -15.05 -1.49
N LEU A 184 1.09 -15.46 -1.24
CA LEU A 184 1.40 -16.84 -0.85
C LEU A 184 0.87 -17.17 0.54
N ALA A 185 1.00 -16.24 1.49
CA ALA A 185 0.44 -16.41 2.84
C ALA A 185 -1.09 -16.55 2.79
N TYR A 186 -1.76 -15.83 1.89
CA TYR A 186 -3.19 -15.96 1.67
C TYR A 186 -3.57 -17.33 1.10
N ALA A 187 -2.85 -17.82 0.09
CA ALA A 187 -3.07 -19.16 -0.46
C ALA A 187 -2.88 -20.28 0.60
N VAL A 188 -1.93 -20.12 1.53
CA VAL A 188 -1.76 -21.02 2.69
C VAL A 188 -2.88 -20.86 3.71
N HIS A 189 -3.34 -19.63 3.94
CA HIS A 189 -4.37 -19.31 4.92
C HIS A 189 -5.74 -19.89 4.55
N ASP A 190 -6.13 -19.77 3.27
CA ASP A 190 -7.39 -20.27 2.76
C ASP A 190 -7.20 -21.08 1.46
N PRO A 191 -6.81 -22.36 1.57
CA PRO A 191 -6.56 -23.22 0.40
C PRO A 191 -7.81 -23.50 -0.45
N ALA A 192 -9.02 -23.25 0.08
CA ALA A 192 -10.26 -23.45 -0.68
C ALA A 192 -10.44 -22.37 -1.75
N VAL A 193 -10.01 -21.15 -1.46
CA VAL A 193 -9.93 -20.05 -2.43
C VAL A 193 -8.61 -20.11 -3.20
N GLY A 194 -7.50 -20.34 -2.48
CA GLY A 194 -6.15 -20.30 -3.04
C GLY A 194 -5.82 -18.93 -3.63
N TYR A 195 -5.01 -18.93 -4.70
CA TYR A 195 -4.74 -17.74 -5.49
C TYR A 195 -5.59 -17.69 -6.78
N CYS A 196 -6.30 -16.57 -6.97
CA CYS A 196 -6.97 -16.25 -8.24
C CYS A 196 -6.31 -15.03 -8.92
N GLN A 197 -6.34 -15.01 -10.25
CA GLN A 197 -5.61 -14.09 -11.14
C GLN A 197 -5.94 -12.59 -11.00
N SER A 198 -6.91 -12.23 -10.17
CA SER A 198 -7.29 -10.85 -9.83
C SER A 198 -6.74 -10.37 -8.48
N LEU A 199 -6.34 -11.29 -7.59
CA LEU A 199 -5.96 -10.97 -6.21
C LEU A 199 -4.66 -10.18 -6.15
N ASN A 200 -3.77 -10.31 -7.13
CA ASN A 200 -2.54 -9.53 -7.21
C ASN A 200 -2.78 -8.02 -7.22
N PHE A 201 -3.73 -7.52 -8.01
CA PHE A 201 -4.02 -6.10 -8.09
C PHE A 201 -4.71 -5.58 -6.83
N VAL A 202 -5.63 -6.38 -6.27
CA VAL A 202 -6.30 -6.05 -5.00
C VAL A 202 -5.27 -5.98 -3.87
N ALA A 203 -4.45 -7.02 -3.71
CA ALA A 203 -3.41 -7.08 -2.69
C ALA A 203 -2.38 -5.95 -2.86
N ALA A 204 -1.99 -5.61 -4.09
CA ALA A 204 -1.07 -4.52 -4.35
C ALA A 204 -1.66 -3.15 -3.95
N MET A 205 -2.93 -2.89 -4.22
CA MET A 205 -3.61 -1.67 -3.74
C MET A 205 -3.69 -1.63 -2.21
N LEU A 206 -4.04 -2.74 -1.58
CA LEU A 206 -4.12 -2.83 -0.13
C LEU A 206 -2.75 -2.65 0.51
N LEU A 207 -1.68 -3.12 -0.12
CA LEU A 207 -0.30 -2.97 0.32
C LEU A 207 0.13 -1.49 0.34
N LEU A 208 -0.26 -0.71 -0.68
CA LEU A 208 -0.01 0.73 -0.72
C LEU A 208 -0.77 1.50 0.38
N VAL A 209 -1.90 0.97 0.82
CA VAL A 209 -2.73 1.61 1.86
C VAL A 209 -2.23 1.23 3.25
N ALA A 210 -2.23 -0.06 3.58
CA ALA A 210 -2.16 -0.54 4.97
C ALA A 210 -0.84 -1.24 5.32
N GLY A 211 0.14 -1.25 4.42
CA GLY A 211 1.36 -2.03 4.61
C GLY A 211 1.11 -3.53 4.53
N GLU A 212 2.14 -4.34 4.81
CA GLU A 212 2.14 -5.76 4.46
C GLU A 212 1.14 -6.61 5.27
N GLU A 213 1.24 -6.60 6.60
CA GLU A 213 0.33 -7.37 7.45
C GLU A 213 -1.10 -6.83 7.38
N GLY A 214 -1.27 -5.51 7.34
CA GLY A 214 -2.58 -4.87 7.18
C GLY A 214 -3.26 -5.27 5.86
N ALA A 215 -2.49 -5.31 4.76
CA ALA A 215 -3.00 -5.73 3.46
C ALA A 215 -3.47 -7.20 3.46
N PHE A 216 -2.73 -8.09 4.13
CA PHE A 216 -3.12 -9.48 4.27
C PHE A 216 -4.48 -9.63 4.97
N TRP A 217 -4.67 -8.99 6.14
CA TRP A 217 -5.93 -9.10 6.87
C TRP A 217 -7.10 -8.41 6.18
N LEU A 218 -6.83 -7.32 5.46
CA LEU A 218 -7.84 -6.69 4.60
C LEU A 218 -8.25 -7.60 3.44
N LEU A 219 -7.29 -8.28 2.82
CA LEU A 219 -7.56 -9.24 1.75
C LEU A 219 -8.45 -10.39 2.26
N ASP A 220 -8.10 -10.99 3.41
CA ASP A 220 -8.93 -12.02 4.06
C ASP A 220 -10.35 -11.53 4.34
N ALA A 221 -10.48 -10.33 4.91
CA ALA A 221 -11.79 -9.78 5.21
C ALA A 221 -12.62 -9.53 3.93
N ILE A 222 -12.00 -9.01 2.86
CA ILE A 222 -12.68 -8.72 1.59
C ILE A 222 -13.13 -10.02 0.91
N CYS A 223 -12.23 -11.01 0.77
CA CYS A 223 -12.56 -12.27 0.12
C CYS A 223 -13.71 -12.99 0.84
N ARG A 224 -13.74 -12.95 2.17
CA ARG A 224 -14.83 -13.56 2.96
C ARG A 224 -16.13 -12.76 2.98
N SER A 225 -16.09 -11.44 2.83
CA SER A 225 -17.28 -10.58 2.99
C SER A 225 -17.95 -10.19 1.67
N VAL A 226 -17.17 -10.01 0.61
CA VAL A 226 -17.67 -9.55 -0.70
C VAL A 226 -17.95 -10.74 -1.63
N LEU A 227 -17.28 -11.88 -1.43
CA LEU A 227 -17.09 -12.88 -2.49
C LEU A 227 -17.26 -14.37 -2.09
N PRO A 228 -18.24 -14.80 -1.27
CA PRO A 228 -18.51 -16.23 -1.11
C PRO A 228 -18.72 -16.97 -2.45
N ASP A 229 -19.25 -16.27 -3.48
CA ASP A 229 -19.71 -16.87 -4.74
C ASP A 229 -18.87 -16.51 -5.98
N CYS A 230 -17.85 -15.66 -5.87
CA CYS A 230 -17.08 -15.18 -7.04
C CYS A 230 -15.72 -15.88 -7.22
N TYR A 231 -15.24 -16.60 -6.21
CA TYR A 231 -13.92 -17.26 -6.21
C TYR A 231 -13.98 -18.74 -5.87
N THR A 232 -15.17 -19.33 -5.77
CA THR A 232 -15.29 -20.79 -5.84
C THR A 232 -14.83 -21.27 -7.21
N LEU A 233 -14.19 -22.43 -7.25
CA LEU A 233 -13.60 -23.08 -8.44
C LEU A 233 -14.57 -23.29 -9.63
N GLN A 234 -15.81 -22.85 -9.52
CA GLN A 234 -16.77 -22.76 -10.61
C GLN A 234 -17.09 -21.28 -10.83
N MET A 235 -16.61 -20.73 -11.95
CA MET A 235 -17.05 -19.43 -12.46
C MET A 235 -18.54 -19.50 -12.85
N THR A 236 -19.46 -19.49 -11.89
CA THR A 236 -20.92 -19.40 -12.13
C THR A 236 -21.44 -17.97 -12.01
N GLY A 237 -20.56 -16.96 -12.07
CA GLY A 237 -20.91 -15.55 -11.87
C GLY A 237 -20.74 -14.65 -13.08
N VAL A 238 -20.52 -15.20 -14.28
CA VAL A 238 -20.50 -14.41 -15.53
C VAL A 238 -21.47 -15.04 -16.52
N GLU A 239 -22.75 -14.77 -16.34
CA GLU A 239 -23.68 -14.79 -17.46
C GLU A 239 -23.72 -13.36 -18.04
N ILE A 240 -23.13 -13.19 -19.22
CA ILE A 240 -23.40 -12.09 -20.14
C ILE A 240 -23.86 -12.73 -21.46
#